data_AF-A0A964VLW4-F1
#
_entry.id   AF-A0A964VLW4-F1
#
_cell.length_a   1.000
_cell.length_b   1.000
_cell.length_c   1.000
_cell.angle_alpha   90.00
_cell.angle_beta   90.00
_cell.angle_gamma   90.00
#
_symmetry.space_group_name_H-M   'P 1'
#
loop_
_entity.id
_entity.type
_entity.pdbx_description
1 polymer ?
#
loop_
_entity_poly.entity_id
_entity_poly.type
_entity_poly.pdbx_seq_one_letter_code
_entity_poly.pdbx_strand_id
1 'polypeptide(L)'
;MTATCREGELIWKFFERRTEGFFVEVGANDPQNSSQTWFLESNGWRGILIEPLSRFYESLRAARPRSRVFQVACASPGHPPTAQLLVGENSEHSSLRPNAVDADTRYVENETVRLMTLDEVLVEAGNPRLDFVSIDVEGLQLEVLRGFDLNRHKPPLLFVEDHLLNWNTHFHLYRRGYRLVKRTHLNNWYVPVGTPFHLSTPAERLRLWRKVWPGTPARMFKAWVR
;
A
#
# COMPACT_ATOMS: atom_id res chain seq x y z
N MET A 1 -4.92 6.31 21.23
CA MET A 1 -3.99 6.09 20.09
C MET A 1 -4.80 5.51 18.94
N THR A 2 -4.71 6.09 17.75
CA THR A 2 -5.40 5.61 16.54
C THR A 2 -4.77 4.30 16.04
N ALA A 3 -5.50 3.53 15.23
CA ALA A 3 -5.02 2.26 14.67
C ALA A 3 -3.70 2.44 13.89
N THR A 4 -3.61 3.47 13.06
CA THR A 4 -2.44 3.86 12.27
C THR A 4 -1.23 4.20 13.13
N CYS A 5 -1.42 4.93 14.24
CA CYS A 5 -0.34 5.25 15.17
C CYS A 5 0.29 3.96 15.75
N ARG A 6 -0.53 2.94 16.04
CA ARG A 6 -0.05 1.63 16.51
C ARG A 6 0.68 0.84 15.41
N GLU A 7 0.21 0.91 14.16
CA GLU A 7 0.92 0.29 13.02
C GLU A 7 2.29 0.94 12.80
N GLY A 8 2.35 2.28 12.83
CA GLY A 8 3.60 3.05 12.73
C GLY A 8 4.64 2.66 13.79
N GLU A 9 4.23 2.51 15.06
CA GLU A 9 5.12 2.04 16.13
C GLU A 9 5.63 0.62 15.89
N LEU A 10 4.79 -0.29 15.38
CA LEU A 10 5.18 -1.66 15.06
C LEU A 10 6.17 -1.70 13.88
N ILE A 11 5.97 -0.87 12.86
CA ILE A 11 6.91 -0.73 11.75
C ILE A 11 8.24 -0.18 12.27
N TRP A 12 8.19 0.87 13.07
CA TRP A 12 9.40 1.46 13.65
C TRP A 12 10.17 0.45 14.51
N LYS A 13 9.45 -0.36 15.31
CA LYS A 13 10.03 -1.47 16.08
C LYS A 13 10.61 -2.57 15.17
N PHE A 14 10.00 -2.88 14.03
CA PHE A 14 10.56 -3.83 13.05
C PHE A 14 11.94 -3.37 12.56
N PHE A 15 12.09 -2.06 12.39
CA PHE A 15 13.35 -1.43 12.00
C PHE A 15 14.20 -0.97 13.20
N GLU A 16 14.06 -1.63 14.35
CA GLU A 16 14.88 -1.40 15.55
C GLU A 16 14.86 0.07 16.04
N ARG A 17 13.78 0.79 15.75
CA ARG A 17 13.59 2.20 16.05
C ARG A 17 14.64 3.13 15.44
N ARG A 18 15.24 2.74 14.32
CA ARG A 18 16.13 3.63 13.56
C ARG A 18 15.39 4.90 13.13
N THR A 19 16.10 6.01 13.10
CA THR A 19 15.59 7.31 12.62
C THR A 19 15.94 7.58 11.17
N GLU A 20 16.80 6.76 10.57
CA GLU A 20 17.19 6.84 9.17
C GLU A 20 16.66 5.64 8.39
N GLY A 21 15.73 5.88 7.48
CA GLY A 21 15.21 4.90 6.56
C GLY A 21 14.47 5.56 5.42
N PHE A 22 14.26 4.81 4.34
CA PHE A 22 13.58 5.30 3.14
C PHE A 22 12.32 4.51 2.84
N PHE A 23 11.17 5.19 2.84
CA PHE A 23 9.89 4.56 2.51
C PHE A 23 9.35 4.96 1.14
N VAL A 24 8.39 4.17 0.65
CA VAL A 24 7.49 4.53 -0.43
C VAL A 24 6.06 4.28 0.04
N GLU A 25 5.16 5.23 -0.15
CA GLU A 25 3.73 5.07 0.11
C GLU A 25 2.95 5.30 -1.18
N VAL A 26 2.28 4.25 -1.67
CA VAL A 26 1.41 4.28 -2.84
C VAL A 26 -0.03 4.41 -2.37
N GLY A 27 -0.69 5.51 -2.76
CA GLY A 27 -1.99 5.93 -2.21
C GLY A 27 -1.81 6.68 -0.90
N ALA A 28 -1.00 7.75 -0.91
CA ALA A 28 -0.64 8.48 0.29
C ALA A 28 -1.77 9.31 0.90
N ASN A 29 -2.78 9.71 0.11
CA ASN A 29 -4.00 10.38 0.55
C ASN A 29 -3.72 11.56 1.52
N ASP A 30 -4.39 11.63 2.68
CA ASP A 30 -4.17 12.66 3.68
C ASP A 30 -2.73 12.64 4.25
N PRO A 31 -2.08 13.80 4.44
CA PRO A 31 -0.70 13.84 4.90
C PRO A 31 -0.41 13.22 6.27
N GLN A 32 -1.39 13.14 7.16
CA GLN A 32 -1.19 12.68 8.54
C GLN A 32 -2.21 11.63 8.96
N ASN A 33 -3.48 11.84 8.61
CA ASN A 33 -4.57 10.97 8.98
C ASN A 33 -4.49 9.69 8.16
N SER A 34 -4.54 8.55 8.85
CA SER A 34 -4.47 7.22 8.22
C SER A 34 -3.19 6.93 7.42
N SER A 35 -2.22 7.86 7.32
CA SER A 35 -0.95 7.61 6.63
C SER A 35 -0.11 6.55 7.33
N GLN A 36 0.37 5.59 6.54
CA GLN A 36 1.20 4.48 6.97
C GLN A 36 2.66 4.89 7.20
N THR A 37 3.06 6.08 6.75
CA THR A 37 4.45 6.55 6.84
C THR A 37 4.64 7.86 7.59
N TRP A 38 3.57 8.60 7.93
CA TRP A 38 3.67 9.84 8.70
C TRP A 38 4.41 9.67 10.03
N PHE A 39 4.13 8.58 10.75
CA PHE A 39 4.83 8.26 11.99
C PHE A 39 6.34 8.11 11.77
N LEU A 40 6.76 7.46 10.68
CA LEU A 40 8.18 7.27 10.37
C LEU A 40 8.85 8.58 9.98
N GLU A 41 8.21 9.39 9.13
CA GLU A 41 8.74 10.69 8.70
C GLU A 41 8.89 11.68 9.87
N SER A 42 7.93 11.65 10.80
CA SER A 42 7.98 12.39 12.07
C SER A 42 9.18 11.97 12.93
N ASN A 43 9.64 10.72 12.79
CA ASN A 43 10.80 10.16 13.49
C ASN A 43 12.08 10.14 12.62
N GLY A 44 12.18 11.02 11.62
CA GLY A 44 13.41 11.29 10.88
C GLY A 44 13.56 10.56 9.54
N TRP A 45 12.63 9.66 9.20
CA TRP A 45 12.63 9.01 7.90
C TRP A 45 12.26 10.01 6.79
N ARG A 46 12.53 9.62 5.56
CA ARG A 46 12.09 10.33 4.35
C ARG A 46 11.62 9.32 3.32
N GLY A 47 10.94 9.77 2.27
CA GLY A 47 10.50 8.83 1.26
C GLY A 47 9.88 9.45 0.02
N ILE A 48 9.12 8.60 -0.65
CA ILE A 48 8.29 8.95 -1.80
C ILE A 48 6.82 8.75 -1.42
N LEU A 49 6.00 9.72 -1.77
CA LEU A 49 4.55 9.70 -1.60
C LEU A 49 3.92 9.75 -2.98
N ILE A 50 3.02 8.81 -3.29
CA ILE A 50 2.36 8.73 -4.59
C ILE A 50 0.87 8.90 -4.35
N GLU A 51 0.30 9.94 -4.93
CA GLU A 51 -1.10 10.30 -4.76
C GLU A 51 -1.63 10.99 -6.02
N PRO A 52 -2.59 10.39 -6.74
CA PRO A 52 -3.08 10.96 -7.99
C PRO A 52 -4.01 12.16 -7.85
N LEU A 53 -4.79 12.27 -6.76
CA LEU A 53 -5.74 13.37 -6.59
C LEU A 53 -5.04 14.70 -6.33
N SER A 54 -5.31 15.71 -7.16
CA SER A 54 -4.66 17.04 -7.08
C SER A 54 -4.69 17.62 -5.66
N ARG A 55 -5.85 17.58 -4.98
CA ARG A 55 -6.00 18.15 -3.63
C ARG A 55 -5.10 17.49 -2.57
N PHE A 56 -4.93 16.18 -2.63
CA PHE A 56 -4.12 15.44 -1.65
C PHE A 56 -2.65 15.58 -2.02
N TYR A 57 -2.32 15.54 -3.30
CA TYR A 57 -0.99 15.87 -3.79
C TYR A 57 -0.49 17.24 -3.28
N GLU A 58 -1.30 18.29 -3.43
CA GLU A 58 -0.96 19.63 -2.94
C GLU A 58 -0.78 19.67 -1.42
N SER A 59 -1.70 19.01 -0.69
CA SER A 59 -1.64 18.94 0.77
C SER A 59 -0.40 18.17 1.27
N LEU A 60 -0.07 17.05 0.63
CA LEU A 60 1.12 16.24 0.92
C LEU A 60 2.40 17.05 0.71
N ARG A 61 2.49 17.80 -0.40
CA ARG A 61 3.66 18.65 -0.68
C ARG A 61 3.86 19.74 0.36
N ALA A 62 2.77 20.35 0.82
CA ALA A 62 2.82 21.40 1.84
C ALA A 62 3.20 20.82 3.22
N ALA A 63 2.64 19.68 3.60
CA ALA A 63 2.77 19.13 4.95
C ALA A 63 3.99 18.19 5.14
N ARG A 64 4.52 17.59 4.07
CA ARG A 64 5.57 16.54 4.13
C ARG A 64 6.82 16.91 3.32
N PRO A 65 7.51 18.02 3.66
CA PRO A 65 8.60 18.56 2.84
C PRO A 65 9.87 17.69 2.83
N ARG A 66 9.98 16.67 3.69
CA ARG A 66 11.12 15.73 3.68
C ARG A 66 10.97 14.65 2.62
N SER A 67 9.77 14.45 2.10
CA SER A 67 9.43 13.41 1.13
C SER A 67 9.09 14.02 -0.23
N ARG A 68 9.45 13.31 -1.30
CA ARG A 68 9.07 13.73 -2.67
C ARG A 68 7.69 13.20 -2.99
N VAL A 69 6.80 14.07 -3.44
CA VAL A 69 5.43 13.69 -3.81
C VAL A 69 5.31 13.59 -5.32
N PHE A 70 4.65 12.54 -5.82
CA PHE A 70 4.35 12.32 -7.23
C PHE A 70 2.84 12.28 -7.45
N GLN A 71 2.35 13.16 -8.32
CA GLN A 71 0.95 13.21 -8.72
C GLN A 71 0.65 12.22 -9.85
N VAL A 72 0.65 10.93 -9.52
CA VAL A 72 0.41 9.85 -10.50
C VAL A 72 -0.37 8.71 -9.84
N ALA A 73 -1.10 7.93 -10.64
CA ALA A 73 -1.63 6.65 -10.20
C ALA A 73 -0.72 5.51 -10.67
N CYS A 74 -0.38 4.60 -9.77
CA CYS A 74 0.46 3.46 -10.12
C CYS A 74 -0.34 2.39 -10.88
N ALA A 75 0.20 1.91 -12.00
CA ALA A 75 -0.44 0.93 -12.87
C ALA A 75 0.53 -0.20 -13.27
N SER A 76 -0.02 -1.26 -13.89
CA SER A 76 0.79 -2.34 -14.47
C SER A 76 1.52 -1.90 -15.74
N PRO A 77 2.63 -2.54 -16.13
CA PRO A 77 3.35 -2.23 -17.37
C PRO A 77 2.43 -2.27 -18.60
N GLY A 78 2.73 -1.42 -19.59
CA GLY A 78 1.91 -1.29 -20.82
C GLY A 78 0.61 -0.50 -20.63
N HIS A 79 0.49 0.27 -19.54
CA HIS A 79 -0.63 1.17 -19.32
C HIS A 79 -0.67 2.33 -20.34
N PRO A 80 -1.85 2.94 -20.59
CA PRO A 80 -1.92 4.20 -21.33
C PRO A 80 -1.23 5.34 -20.55
N PRO A 81 -0.88 6.48 -21.17
CA PRO A 81 -0.21 7.58 -20.47
C PRO A 81 -1.08 8.22 -19.37
N THR A 82 -2.41 8.18 -19.54
CA THR A 82 -3.38 8.75 -18.61
C THR A 82 -4.61 7.85 -18.45
N ALA A 83 -5.38 8.07 -17.39
CA ALA A 83 -6.70 7.48 -17.18
C ALA A 83 -7.62 8.44 -16.42
N GLN A 84 -8.93 8.16 -16.46
CA GLN A 84 -9.92 8.84 -15.63
C GLN A 84 -9.94 8.18 -14.24
N LEU A 85 -9.55 8.93 -13.22
CA LEU A 85 -9.72 8.56 -11.83
C LEU A 85 -11.12 8.95 -11.37
N LEU A 86 -11.87 7.99 -10.82
CA LEU A 86 -13.21 8.22 -10.30
C LEU A 86 -13.11 8.69 -8.84
N VAL A 87 -13.81 9.75 -8.49
CA VAL A 87 -13.78 10.37 -7.15
C VAL A 87 -15.13 10.17 -6.46
N GLY A 88 -15.10 9.59 -5.27
CA GLY A 88 -16.28 9.31 -4.46
C GLY A 88 -16.91 10.57 -3.87
N GLU A 89 -18.20 10.51 -3.53
CA GLU A 89 -18.98 11.62 -2.93
C GLU A 89 -18.33 12.19 -1.66
N ASN A 90 -17.79 11.32 -0.80
CA ASN A 90 -17.06 11.73 0.41
C ASN A 90 -15.65 12.26 0.12
N SER A 91 -15.21 12.26 -1.14
CA SER A 91 -13.94 12.83 -1.59
C SER A 91 -12.66 12.17 -1.03
N GLU A 92 -12.75 11.35 0.00
CA GLU A 92 -11.60 10.64 0.56
C GLU A 92 -11.27 9.35 -0.21
N HIS A 93 -12.21 8.85 -1.02
CA HIS A 93 -12.05 7.64 -1.82
C HIS A 93 -11.93 7.98 -3.31
N SER A 94 -10.95 7.37 -3.97
CA SER A 94 -10.85 7.39 -5.43
C SER A 94 -10.29 6.08 -5.97
N SER A 95 -10.66 5.70 -7.19
CA SER A 95 -10.14 4.50 -7.83
C SER A 95 -10.15 4.62 -9.36
N LEU A 96 -9.21 3.93 -10.02
CA LEU A 96 -9.20 3.80 -11.48
C LEU A 96 -10.24 2.79 -11.98
N ARG A 97 -10.86 2.01 -11.08
CA ARG A 97 -11.95 1.08 -11.40
C ARG A 97 -13.11 1.29 -10.44
N PRO A 98 -14.33 1.52 -10.95
CA PRO A 98 -15.48 1.67 -10.08
C PRO A 98 -15.71 0.36 -9.31
N ASN A 99 -16.07 0.48 -8.04
CA ASN A 99 -16.55 -0.64 -7.23
C ASN A 99 -15.54 -1.80 -7.11
N ALA A 100 -14.24 -1.49 -7.16
CA ALA A 100 -13.18 -2.49 -7.02
C ALA A 100 -13.15 -3.14 -5.62
N VAL A 101 -13.63 -2.40 -4.61
CA VAL A 101 -13.66 -2.82 -3.20
C VAL A 101 -15.08 -2.76 -2.64
N ASP A 102 -15.76 -1.62 -2.78
CA ASP A 102 -17.10 -1.39 -2.27
C ASP A 102 -18.07 -1.09 -3.42
N ALA A 103 -19.09 -1.95 -3.58
CA ALA A 103 -20.09 -1.85 -4.64
C ALA A 103 -21.04 -0.67 -4.49
N ASP A 104 -21.15 -0.13 -3.28
CA ASP A 104 -22.07 0.96 -2.95
C ASP A 104 -21.40 2.35 -3.05
N THR A 105 -20.14 2.42 -3.49
CA THR A 105 -19.43 3.69 -3.66
C THR A 105 -20.05 4.51 -4.79
N ARG A 106 -20.61 5.66 -4.44
CA ARG A 106 -21.08 6.64 -5.42
C ARG A 106 -19.94 7.55 -5.85
N TYR A 107 -19.59 7.49 -7.14
CA TYR A 107 -18.65 8.41 -7.77
C TYR A 107 -19.40 9.62 -8.33
N VAL A 108 -18.91 10.82 -8.02
CA VAL A 108 -19.55 12.09 -8.37
C VAL A 108 -18.70 12.94 -9.33
N GLU A 109 -17.40 12.68 -9.37
CA GLU A 109 -16.43 13.46 -10.13
C GLU A 109 -15.37 12.55 -10.77
N ASN A 110 -14.68 13.07 -11.79
CA ASN A 110 -13.57 12.41 -12.45
C ASN A 110 -12.39 13.36 -12.64
N GLU A 111 -11.18 12.88 -12.43
CA GLU A 111 -9.93 13.61 -12.69
C GLU A 111 -9.06 12.84 -13.70
N THR A 112 -8.53 13.52 -14.72
CA THR A 112 -7.56 12.89 -15.62
C THR A 112 -6.19 12.85 -14.95
N VAL A 113 -5.68 11.65 -14.69
CA VAL A 113 -4.42 11.46 -13.97
C VAL A 113 -3.39 10.77 -14.83
N ARG A 114 -2.11 11.10 -14.62
CA ARG A 114 -0.99 10.42 -15.26
C ARG A 114 -0.80 9.04 -14.63
N LEU A 115 -0.55 8.05 -15.47
CA LEU A 115 -0.20 6.71 -15.03
C LEU A 115 1.31 6.50 -15.11
N MET A 116 1.85 5.79 -14.12
CA MET A 116 3.23 5.30 -14.12
C MET A 116 3.25 3.91 -13.45
N THR A 117 4.20 3.07 -13.81
CA THR A 117 4.59 1.93 -12.97
C THR A 117 5.32 2.43 -11.72
N LEU A 118 5.34 1.61 -10.66
CA LEU A 118 6.08 1.98 -9.46
C LEU A 118 7.59 2.08 -9.74
N ASP A 119 8.12 1.21 -10.59
CA ASP A 119 9.53 1.27 -11.02
C ASP A 119 9.87 2.57 -11.76
N GLU A 120 8.98 3.08 -12.63
CA GLU A 120 9.22 4.37 -13.30
C GLU A 120 9.28 5.54 -12.30
N VAL A 121 8.39 5.55 -11.29
CA VAL A 121 8.45 6.55 -10.22
C VAL A 121 9.77 6.45 -9.45
N LEU A 122 10.21 5.23 -9.12
CA LEU A 122 11.48 5.00 -8.45
C LEU A 122 12.67 5.45 -9.29
N VAL A 123 12.65 5.20 -10.60
CA VAL A 123 13.67 5.68 -11.54
C VAL A 123 13.72 7.20 -11.57
N GLU A 124 12.57 7.87 -11.70
CA GLU A 124 12.49 9.34 -11.69
C GLU A 124 12.94 9.94 -10.35
N ALA A 125 12.81 9.19 -9.26
CA ALA A 125 13.30 9.54 -7.93
C ALA A 125 14.80 9.22 -7.68
N GLY A 126 15.51 8.69 -8.68
CA GLY A 126 16.94 8.36 -8.56
C GLY A 126 17.22 6.97 -7.97
N ASN A 127 16.24 6.06 -8.00
CA ASN A 127 16.32 4.68 -7.50
C ASN A 127 16.86 4.57 -6.05
N PRO A 128 16.23 5.21 -5.06
CA PRO A 128 16.65 5.09 -3.68
C PRO A 128 16.58 3.64 -3.21
N ARG A 129 17.46 3.26 -2.28
CA ARG A 129 17.36 1.98 -1.58
C ARG A 129 16.10 1.99 -0.71
N LEU A 130 15.20 1.04 -0.94
CA LEU A 130 13.93 0.96 -0.22
C LEU A 130 14.05 0.15 1.06
N ASP A 131 13.47 0.68 2.12
CA ASP A 131 13.34 -0.01 3.40
C ASP A 131 11.92 -0.50 3.65
N PHE A 132 10.94 0.37 3.41
CA PHE A 132 9.53 0.11 3.63
C PHE A 132 8.73 0.52 2.41
N VAL A 133 7.79 -0.31 1.98
CA VAL A 133 6.81 0.08 0.94
C VAL A 133 5.42 -0.22 1.46
N SER A 134 4.53 0.77 1.39
CA SER A 134 3.10 0.63 1.64
C SER A 134 2.33 0.78 0.33
N ILE A 135 1.39 -0.12 0.07
CA ILE A 135 0.52 -0.10 -1.11
C ILE A 135 -0.92 -0.18 -0.63
N ASP A 136 -1.65 0.92 -0.81
CA ASP A 136 -3.05 1.06 -0.46
C ASP A 136 -3.75 1.88 -1.56
N VAL A 137 -4.39 1.19 -2.52
CA VAL A 137 -4.91 1.82 -3.75
C VAL A 137 -6.30 1.30 -4.12
N GLU A 138 -7.13 1.07 -3.10
CA GLU A 138 -8.57 0.80 -3.27
C GLU A 138 -8.87 -0.32 -4.29
N GLY A 139 -8.17 -1.46 -4.13
CA GLY A 139 -8.42 -2.69 -4.88
C GLY A 139 -7.50 -2.95 -6.08
N LEU A 140 -6.57 -2.04 -6.39
CA LEU A 140 -5.62 -2.16 -7.51
C LEU A 140 -4.20 -2.54 -7.07
N GLN A 141 -4.05 -3.12 -5.88
CA GLN A 141 -2.73 -3.42 -5.32
C GLN A 141 -1.93 -4.40 -6.19
N LEU A 142 -2.62 -5.33 -6.88
CA LEU A 142 -1.96 -6.28 -7.78
C LEU A 142 -1.39 -5.60 -9.03
N GLU A 143 -2.09 -4.60 -9.57
CA GLU A 143 -1.67 -3.79 -10.71
C GLU A 143 -0.41 -3.00 -10.37
N VAL A 144 -0.36 -2.37 -9.19
CA VAL A 144 0.85 -1.70 -8.66
C VAL A 144 2.00 -2.70 -8.54
N LEU A 145 1.76 -3.86 -7.94
CA LEU A 145 2.78 -4.91 -7.76
C LEU A 145 3.31 -5.47 -9.09
N ARG A 146 2.49 -5.51 -10.15
CA ARG A 146 2.95 -5.90 -11.49
C ARG A 146 3.91 -4.88 -12.11
N GLY A 147 3.82 -3.60 -11.72
CA GLY A 147 4.73 -2.53 -12.11
C GLY A 147 5.89 -2.30 -11.15
N PHE A 148 6.17 -3.26 -10.26
CA PHE A 148 7.22 -3.16 -9.26
C PHE A 148 8.16 -4.38 -9.29
N ASP A 149 9.43 -4.17 -9.65
CA ASP A 149 10.41 -5.25 -9.66
C ASP A 149 10.90 -5.57 -8.23
N LEU A 150 10.16 -6.46 -7.59
CA LEU A 150 10.47 -6.99 -6.26
C LEU A 150 11.82 -7.70 -6.17
N ASN A 151 12.35 -8.25 -7.28
CA ASN A 151 13.67 -8.90 -7.29
C ASN A 151 14.81 -7.87 -7.32
N ARG A 152 14.57 -6.72 -7.95
CA ARG A 152 15.51 -5.59 -7.96
C ARG A 152 15.51 -4.84 -6.65
N HIS A 153 14.32 -4.43 -6.18
CA HIS A 153 14.21 -3.50 -5.07
C HIS A 153 14.24 -4.18 -3.69
N LYS A 154 13.74 -5.43 -3.59
CA LYS A 154 13.75 -6.28 -2.38
C LYS A 154 13.54 -5.54 -1.05
N PRO A 155 12.51 -4.70 -0.90
CA PRO A 155 12.27 -4.00 0.36
C PRO A 155 12.14 -5.01 1.53
N PRO A 156 12.80 -4.75 2.68
CA PRO A 156 12.70 -5.59 3.87
C PRO A 156 11.27 -5.78 4.41
N LEU A 157 10.41 -4.77 4.25
CA LEU A 157 9.01 -4.83 4.68
C LEU A 157 8.09 -4.23 3.61
N LEU A 158 7.05 -4.97 3.28
CA LEU A 158 5.95 -4.55 2.43
C LEU A 158 4.65 -4.56 3.23
N PHE A 159 3.89 -3.47 3.16
CA PHE A 159 2.49 -3.42 3.51
C PHE A 159 1.68 -3.42 2.24
N VAL A 160 0.69 -4.32 2.20
CA VAL A 160 -0.27 -4.34 1.11
C VAL A 160 -1.66 -4.42 1.72
N GLU A 161 -2.47 -3.42 1.48
CA GLU A 161 -3.87 -3.43 1.84
C GLU A 161 -4.58 -4.54 1.05
N ASP A 162 -5.39 -5.36 1.72
CA ASP A 162 -6.00 -6.51 1.09
C ASP A 162 -7.30 -6.90 1.82
N HIS A 163 -8.44 -6.80 1.14
CA HIS A 163 -9.75 -7.23 1.66
C HIS A 163 -9.90 -8.75 1.69
N LEU A 164 -8.92 -9.49 1.19
CA LEU A 164 -8.87 -10.94 1.09
C LEU A 164 -10.12 -11.49 0.37
N LEU A 165 -10.45 -10.87 -0.75
CA LEU A 165 -11.52 -11.32 -1.66
C LEU A 165 -11.04 -12.37 -2.66
N ASN A 166 -9.72 -12.53 -2.81
CA ASN A 166 -9.06 -13.59 -3.57
C ASN A 166 -7.61 -13.76 -3.04
N TRP A 167 -6.82 -14.63 -3.66
CA TRP A 167 -5.42 -14.87 -3.28
C TRP A 167 -4.39 -14.32 -4.28
N ASN A 168 -4.80 -13.54 -5.28
CA ASN A 168 -3.91 -13.15 -6.38
C ASN A 168 -2.72 -12.32 -5.90
N THR A 169 -2.95 -11.34 -5.04
CA THR A 169 -1.88 -10.52 -4.42
C THR A 169 -0.95 -11.38 -3.60
N HIS A 170 -1.50 -12.28 -2.77
CA HIS A 170 -0.71 -13.20 -1.96
C HIS A 170 0.19 -14.10 -2.82
N PHE A 171 -0.37 -14.76 -3.84
CA PHE A 171 0.41 -15.63 -4.72
C PHE A 171 1.42 -14.86 -5.57
N HIS A 172 1.13 -13.62 -5.97
CA HIS A 172 2.06 -12.76 -6.67
C HIS A 172 3.33 -12.51 -5.84
N LEU A 173 3.16 -12.15 -4.57
CA LEU A 173 4.25 -11.90 -3.62
C LEU A 173 4.97 -13.18 -3.23
N TYR A 174 4.23 -14.26 -2.96
CA TYR A 174 4.79 -15.56 -2.62
C TYR A 174 5.72 -16.09 -3.71
N ARG A 175 5.30 -16.02 -4.97
CA ARG A 175 6.12 -16.43 -6.13
C ARG A 175 7.38 -15.57 -6.33
N ARG A 176 7.44 -14.38 -5.72
CA ARG A 176 8.59 -13.46 -5.75
C ARG A 176 9.41 -13.50 -4.46
N GLY A 177 9.26 -14.57 -3.67
CA GLY A 177 10.10 -14.80 -2.49
C GLY A 177 9.69 -13.99 -1.27
N TYR A 178 8.43 -13.56 -1.18
CA TYR A 178 7.88 -12.91 0.02
C TYR A 178 6.94 -13.84 0.78
N ARG A 179 6.86 -13.70 2.10
CA ARG A 179 5.92 -14.44 2.95
C ARG A 179 5.11 -13.50 3.82
N LEU A 180 3.83 -13.83 3.99
CA LEU A 180 2.93 -13.12 4.89
C LEU A 180 3.25 -13.46 6.35
N VAL A 181 3.53 -12.46 7.17
CA VAL A 181 4.00 -12.66 8.57
C VAL A 181 3.10 -12.06 9.62
N LYS A 182 2.33 -11.03 9.28
CA LYS A 182 1.38 -10.38 10.18
C LYS A 182 0.25 -9.76 9.36
N ARG A 183 -0.89 -9.55 10.00
CA ARG A 183 -1.95 -8.68 9.50
C ARG A 183 -2.42 -7.78 10.61
N THR A 184 -2.54 -6.49 10.32
CA THR A 184 -3.14 -5.48 11.18
C THR A 184 -4.26 -4.82 10.37
N HIS A 185 -5.49 -4.85 10.88
CA HIS A 185 -6.68 -4.39 10.13
C HIS A 185 -6.76 -5.00 8.71
N LEU A 186 -6.63 -4.17 7.67
CA LEU A 186 -6.61 -4.57 6.27
C LEU A 186 -5.20 -4.79 5.70
N ASN A 187 -4.17 -4.34 6.42
CA ASN A 187 -2.78 -4.36 6.00
C ASN A 187 -2.12 -5.72 6.25
N ASN A 188 -1.72 -6.37 5.15
CA ASN A 188 -0.91 -7.58 5.18
C ASN A 188 0.58 -7.22 5.16
N TRP A 189 1.34 -7.78 6.10
CA TRP A 189 2.77 -7.56 6.25
C TRP A 189 3.54 -8.67 5.54
N TYR A 190 4.30 -8.32 4.52
CA TYR A 190 5.15 -9.25 3.80
C TYR A 190 6.63 -8.92 4.03
N VAL A 191 7.43 -9.97 4.22
CA VAL A 191 8.89 -9.87 4.31
C VAL A 191 9.52 -10.92 3.38
N PRO A 192 10.77 -10.74 2.94
CA PRO A 192 11.47 -11.78 2.20
C PRO A 192 11.49 -13.13 2.94
N VAL A 193 11.43 -14.23 2.20
CA VAL A 193 11.56 -15.57 2.77
C VAL A 193 12.94 -15.69 3.43
N GLY A 194 12.97 -16.21 4.65
CA GLY A 194 14.19 -16.32 5.47
C GLY A 194 14.41 -15.14 6.43
N THR A 195 13.78 -13.98 6.24
CA THR A 195 13.88 -12.86 7.18
C THR A 195 13.24 -13.22 8.53
N PRO A 196 13.96 -13.14 9.67
CA PRO A 196 13.37 -13.35 10.99
C PRO A 196 12.24 -12.35 11.27
N PHE A 197 11.18 -12.80 11.95
CA PHE A 197 10.04 -11.94 12.29
C PHE A 197 9.50 -12.25 13.70
N HIS A 198 9.69 -11.30 14.61
CA HIS A 198 9.41 -11.45 16.04
C HIS A 198 8.24 -10.59 16.54
N LEU A 199 7.52 -9.91 15.64
CA LEU A 199 6.36 -9.07 15.99
C LEU A 199 5.02 -9.80 15.93
N SER A 200 5.03 -11.13 16.03
CA SER A 200 3.80 -11.93 16.09
C SER A 200 3.95 -13.11 17.03
N THR A 201 3.02 -13.17 17.97
CA THR A 201 2.82 -14.27 18.91
C THR A 201 2.30 -15.53 18.21
N PRO A 202 2.44 -16.73 18.81
CA PRO A 202 1.85 -17.95 18.27
C PRO A 202 0.34 -17.85 18.02
N ALA A 203 -0.38 -17.20 18.94
CA ALA A 203 -1.83 -16.97 18.80
C ALA A 203 -2.17 -16.07 17.61
N GLU A 204 -1.40 -14.99 17.38
CA GLU A 204 -1.57 -14.13 16.21
C GLU A 204 -1.26 -14.88 14.90
N ARG A 205 -0.23 -15.73 14.88
CA ARG A 205 0.09 -16.57 13.71
C ARG A 205 -1.05 -17.53 13.37
N LEU A 206 -1.66 -18.17 14.38
CA LEU A 206 -2.82 -19.02 14.17
C LEU A 206 -4.05 -18.23 13.68
N ARG A 207 -4.30 -17.04 14.24
CA ARG A 207 -5.38 -16.15 13.78
C ARG A 207 -5.17 -15.71 12.34
N LEU A 208 -3.94 -15.34 11.98
CA LEU A 208 -3.56 -14.98 10.61
C LEU A 208 -3.83 -16.15 9.65
N TRP A 209 -3.35 -17.34 9.99
CA TRP A 209 -3.58 -18.55 9.19
C TRP A 209 -5.08 -18.80 8.97
N ARG A 210 -5.88 -18.76 10.04
CA ARG A 210 -7.36 -18.93 9.96
C ARG A 210 -8.01 -17.84 9.13
N LYS A 211 -7.55 -16.59 9.22
CA LYS A 211 -8.10 -15.47 8.45
C LYS A 211 -7.82 -15.63 6.95
N VAL A 212 -6.61 -16.04 6.58
CA VAL A 212 -6.15 -16.05 5.18
C VAL A 212 -6.57 -17.31 4.43
N TRP A 213 -6.48 -18.48 5.06
CA TRP A 213 -6.68 -19.75 4.35
C TRP A 213 -8.14 -20.22 4.38
N PRO A 214 -8.76 -20.59 5.52
CA PRO A 214 -10.18 -20.92 5.51
C PRO A 214 -11.09 -19.69 5.40
N GLY A 215 -10.64 -18.52 5.85
CA GLY A 215 -11.46 -17.30 5.82
C GLY A 215 -11.68 -16.70 4.43
N THR A 216 -10.75 -16.88 3.49
CA THR A 216 -10.83 -16.31 2.14
C THR A 216 -11.85 -17.00 1.24
N PRO A 217 -11.89 -18.34 1.14
CA PRO A 217 -12.96 -19.05 0.45
C PRO A 217 -14.35 -18.69 0.97
N ALA A 218 -14.49 -18.52 2.29
CA ALA A 218 -15.77 -18.11 2.89
C ALA A 218 -16.21 -16.69 2.45
N ARG A 219 -15.27 -15.76 2.28
CA ARG A 219 -15.56 -14.41 1.75
C ARG A 219 -15.90 -14.45 0.26
N MET A 220 -15.13 -15.22 -0.52
CA MET A 220 -15.40 -15.44 -1.94
C MET A 220 -16.81 -15.98 -2.17
N PHE A 221 -17.20 -16.99 -1.39
CA PHE A 221 -18.55 -17.54 -1.47
C PHE A 221 -19.63 -16.50 -1.14
N LYS A 222 -19.45 -15.72 -0.08
CA LYS A 222 -20.41 -14.65 0.27
C LYS A 222 -20.52 -13.56 -0.80
N ALA A 223 -19.40 -13.20 -1.44
CA ALA A 223 -19.38 -12.23 -2.52
C ALA A 223 -20.05 -12.76 -3.79
N TRP A 224 -19.95 -14.07 -4.06
CA TRP A 224 -20.58 -14.72 -5.21
C TRP A 224 -22.10 -14.88 -5.10
N VAL A 225 -22.62 -15.00 -3.86
CA VAL A 225 -24.07 -15.17 -3.60
C VAL A 225 -24.83 -13.83 -3.54
N ARG A 226 -24.12 -12.69 -3.54
CA ARG A 226 -24.71 -11.35 -3.62
C ARG A 226 -24.83 -10.92 -5.07
#